data_AF-A0AAN0LYB6-F1
#
_entry.id   AF-A0AAN0LYB6-F1
#
_cell.length_a   1.000
_cell.length_b   1.000
_cell.length_c   1.000
_cell.angle_alpha   90.00
_cell.angle_beta   90.00
_cell.angle_gamma   90.00
#
_symmetry.space_group_name_H-M   'P 1'
#
loop_
_entity.id
_entity.type
_entity.pdbx_description
1 polymer ?
#
loop_
_entity_poly.entity_id
_entity_poly.type
_entity_poly.pdbx_seq_one_letter_code
_entity_poly.pdbx_strand_id
1 'polypeptide(L)'
;MSKIKMLTQDNCAKCVTLKQFLELGLRNKYADDIEVVKKENNPEAFMKLALDNDIMATPALIADGDVLLDVAPSKVTAFLEKHIQ
;
A
#
# COMPACT_ATOMS: atom_id res chain seq x y z
N MET A 1 -16.95 2.67 2.33
CA MET A 1 -15.61 2.36 2.84
C MET A 1 -14.70 2.26 1.63
N SER A 2 -13.69 3.13 1.55
CA SER A 2 -12.74 3.13 0.43
C SER A 2 -11.75 2.00 0.65
N LYS A 3 -11.48 1.17 -0.37
CA LYS A 3 -10.38 0.20 -0.29
C LYS A 3 -9.04 0.93 -0.11
N ILE A 4 -8.16 0.36 0.72
CA ILE A 4 -6.79 0.88 0.89
C ILE A 4 -6.04 0.64 -0.42
N LYS A 5 -5.36 1.65 -0.95
CA LYS A 5 -4.54 1.50 -2.15
C LYS A 5 -3.09 1.29 -1.77
N MET A 6 -2.48 0.22 -2.28
CA MET A 6 -1.05 -0.05 -2.13
C MET A 6 -0.32 0.26 -3.44
N LEU A 7 0.47 1.32 -3.45
CA LEU A 7 1.38 1.63 -4.55
C LEU A 7 2.62 0.74 -4.45
N THR A 8 2.93 0.03 -5.53
CA THR A 8 4.09 -0.88 -5.63
C THR A 8 4.72 -0.80 -7.01
N GLN A 9 5.97 -1.25 -7.14
CA GLN A 9 6.67 -1.38 -8.42
C GLN A 9 7.57 -2.63 -8.43
N ASP A 10 8.09 -2.98 -9.61
CA ASP A 10 9.09 -4.05 -9.76
C ASP A 10 10.47 -3.62 -9.26
N ASN A 11 11.33 -4.60 -8.98
CA ASN A 11 12.69 -4.38 -8.47
C ASN A 11 12.74 -3.53 -7.17
N CYS A 12 11.69 -3.62 -6.34
CA CYS A 12 11.54 -2.87 -5.09
C CYS A 12 11.59 -3.82 -3.88
N ALA A 13 12.73 -3.90 -3.20
CA ALA A 13 12.92 -4.78 -2.05
C ALA A 13 11.90 -4.52 -0.92
N LYS A 14 11.66 -3.24 -0.58
CA LYS A 14 10.65 -2.86 0.42
C LYS A 14 9.23 -3.29 0.04
N CYS A 15 8.90 -3.24 -1.25
CA CYS A 15 7.60 -3.67 -1.75
C CYS A 15 7.41 -5.17 -1.59
N VAL A 16 8.46 -5.96 -1.83
CA VAL A 16 8.46 -7.41 -1.58
C VAL A 16 8.28 -7.69 -0.08
N THR A 17 9.04 -7.00 0.79
CA THR A 17 8.91 -7.15 2.25
C THR A 17 7.51 -6.83 2.74
N LEU A 18 6.89 -5.74 2.26
CA LEU A 18 5.51 -5.41 2.63
C LEU A 18 4.53 -6.49 2.18
N LYS A 19 4.62 -6.96 0.93
CA LYS A 19 3.76 -8.04 0.41
C LYS A 19 3.90 -9.32 1.26
N GLN A 20 5.12 -9.72 1.57
CA GLN A 20 5.39 -10.89 2.43
C GLN A 20 4.83 -10.68 3.85
N PHE A 21 4.91 -9.47 4.41
CA PHE A 21 4.32 -9.19 5.71
C PHE A 21 2.79 -9.28 5.68
N LEU A 22 2.13 -8.74 4.65
CA LEU A 22 0.68 -8.88 4.48
C LEU A 22 0.26 -10.35 4.32
N GLU A 23 1.01 -11.11 3.51
CA GLU A 23 0.71 -12.51 3.20
C GLU A 23 0.98 -13.44 4.38
N LEU A 24 2.17 -13.36 4.98
CA LEU A 24 2.63 -14.31 6.00
C LEU A 24 2.45 -13.77 7.41
N GLY A 25 2.79 -12.50 7.64
CA GLY A 25 2.70 -11.86 8.94
C GLY A 25 1.25 -11.60 9.39
N LEU A 26 0.41 -11.15 8.45
CA LEU A 26 -1.02 -10.91 8.70
C LEU A 26 -1.92 -11.99 8.11
N ARG A 27 -1.35 -13.07 7.54
CA ARG A 27 -2.10 -14.20 6.98
C ARG A 27 -3.17 -13.79 5.97
N ASN A 28 -2.88 -12.78 5.14
CA ASN A 28 -3.82 -12.19 4.19
C ASN A 28 -5.14 -11.69 4.81
N LYS A 29 -5.17 -11.37 6.12
CA LYS A 29 -6.35 -10.87 6.83
C LYS A 29 -7.07 -9.71 6.13
N TYR A 30 -6.31 -8.86 5.43
CA TYR A 30 -6.79 -7.64 4.78
C TYR A 30 -6.70 -7.68 3.24
N ALA A 31 -6.58 -8.88 2.65
CA ALA A 31 -6.34 -9.00 1.21
C ALA A 31 -7.48 -8.41 0.36
N ASP A 32 -8.73 -8.56 0.79
CA ASP A 32 -9.90 -8.05 0.07
C ASP A 32 -10.10 -6.52 0.23
N ASP A 33 -9.46 -5.94 1.25
CA ASP A 33 -9.52 -4.52 1.58
C ASP A 33 -8.42 -3.69 0.89
N ILE A 34 -7.39 -4.36 0.35
CA ILE A 34 -6.23 -3.73 -0.28
C ILE A 34 -6.30 -3.87 -1.80
N GLU A 35 -6.41 -2.73 -2.49
CA GLU A 35 -6.22 -2.62 -3.94
C GLU A 35 -4.75 -2.39 -4.27
N VAL A 36 -4.13 -3.32 -4.99
CA VAL A 36 -2.72 -3.21 -5.40
C VAL A 36 -2.61 -2.43 -6.71
N VAL A 37 -2.01 -1.25 -6.65
CA VAL A 37 -1.70 -0.42 -7.82
C VAL A 37 -0.22 -0.58 -8.16
N LYS A 38 0.07 -1.42 -9.15
CA LYS A 38 1.43 -1.69 -9.61
C LYS A 38 1.80 -0.78 -10.78
N LYS A 39 2.92 -0.06 -10.67
CA LYS A 39 3.40 0.90 -11.68
C LYS A 39 3.50 0.29 -13.09
N GLU A 40 4.00 -0.93 -13.19
CA GLU A 40 4.23 -1.60 -14.47
C GLU A 40 2.93 -2.06 -15.15
N ASN A 41 1.88 -2.34 -14.37
CA ASN A 41 0.60 -2.81 -14.91
C ASN A 41 -0.29 -1.65 -15.36
N ASN A 42 -0.25 -0.53 -14.63
CA ASN A 42 -1.03 0.66 -14.93
C ASN A 42 -0.26 1.94 -14.52
N PRO A 43 0.68 2.40 -15.37
CA PRO A 43 1.55 3.53 -15.03
C PRO A 43 0.77 4.85 -14.89
N GLU A 44 -0.32 5.02 -15.64
CA GLU A 44 -1.14 6.24 -15.57
C GLU A 44 -1.86 6.36 -14.23
N ALA A 45 -2.58 5.31 -13.81
CA ALA A 45 -3.26 5.29 -12.51
C ALA A 45 -2.28 5.41 -11.34
N PHE A 46 -1.12 4.75 -11.45
CA PHE A 46 -0.06 4.87 -10.47
C PHE A 46 0.44 6.32 -10.36
N MET A 47 0.80 6.94 -11.48
CA MET A 47 1.35 8.31 -11.49
C MET A 47 0.32 9.32 -10.99
N LYS A 48 -0.96 9.16 -11.35
CA LYS A 48 -2.03 10.00 -10.84
C LYS A 48 -2.12 9.93 -9.31
N LEU A 49 -2.18 8.72 -8.74
CA LEU A 49 -2.24 8.53 -7.29
C LEU A 49 -0.99 9.06 -6.58
N ALA A 50 0.18 8.86 -7.19
CA ALA A 50 1.43 9.34 -6.62
C ALA A 50 1.48 10.88 -6.58
N LEU A 51 1.08 11.55 -7.65
CA LEU A 51 1.03 13.01 -7.72
C LEU A 51 -0.04 13.60 -6.80
N ASP A 52 -1.25 13.04 -6.79
CA ASP A 52 -2.36 13.52 -5.96
C ASP A 52 -2.03 13.45 -4.45
N ASN A 53 -1.11 12.59 -4.03
CA ASN A 53 -0.77 12.31 -2.63
C ASN A 53 0.69 12.64 -2.27
N ASP A 54 1.43 13.33 -3.15
CA ASP A 54 2.85 13.69 -2.99
C ASP A 54 3.78 12.51 -2.64
N ILE A 55 3.57 11.36 -3.30
CA ILE A 55 4.32 10.12 -3.07
C ILE A 55 5.50 10.05 -4.02
N MET A 56 6.71 10.07 -3.46
CA MET A 56 7.97 9.95 -4.21
C MET A 56 8.63 8.56 -4.10
N ALA A 57 8.12 7.68 -3.25
CA ALA A 57 8.73 6.38 -2.98
C ALA A 57 7.68 5.27 -2.86
N THR A 58 8.09 4.06 -3.20
CA THR A 58 7.30 2.84 -3.00
C THR A 58 7.98 1.92 -1.97
N PRO A 59 7.20 1.07 -1.28
CA PRO A 59 5.74 1.00 -1.30
C PRO A 59 5.08 2.13 -0.50
N ALA A 60 3.81 2.42 -0.78
CA ALA A 60 2.99 3.35 -0.02
C ALA A 60 1.58 2.80 0.15
N LEU A 61 0.94 3.07 1.29
CA LEU A 61 -0.49 2.80 1.51
C LEU A 61 -1.25 4.13 1.54
N ILE A 62 -2.43 4.16 0.92
CA ILE A 62 -3.28 5.35 0.83
C ILE A 62 -4.70 4.95 1.27
N ALA A 63 -5.30 5.71 2.18
CA ALA A 63 -6.68 5.53 2.61
C ALA A 63 -7.28 6.87 3.04
N ASP A 64 -8.41 7.27 2.45
CA ASP A 64 -9.16 8.49 2.82
C ASP A 64 -8.31 9.78 2.96
N GLY A 65 -7.27 9.92 2.12
CA GLY A 65 -6.35 11.07 2.13
C GLY A 65 -5.14 10.91 3.05
N ASP A 66 -5.11 9.88 3.90
CA ASP A 66 -3.94 9.51 4.70
C ASP A 66 -2.97 8.65 3.88
N VAL A 67 -1.67 8.90 4.07
CA VAL A 67 -0.59 8.21 3.36
C VAL A 67 0.40 7.62 4.38
N LEU A 68 0.75 6.35 4.18
CA LEU A 68 1.83 5.68 4.90
C LEU A 68 2.98 5.32 3.97
N LEU A 69 4.12 5.99 4.14
CA LEU A 69 5.39 5.70 3.43
C LEU A 69 6.34 4.81 4.25
N ASP A 70 6.26 4.88 5.58
CA ASP A 70 7.04 4.02 6.47
C ASP A 70 6.30 2.72 6.74
N VAL A 71 6.66 1.70 5.97
CA VAL A 71 6.01 0.39 5.96
C VAL A 71 6.59 -0.59 6.99
N ALA A 72 7.07 -0.07 8.13
CA ALA A 72 7.42 -0.91 9.28
C ALA A 72 6.18 -1.70 9.75
N PRO A 73 6.31 -2.99 10.15
CA PRO A 73 5.19 -3.87 10.48
C PRO A 73 4.14 -3.26 11.44
N SER A 74 4.59 -2.65 12.54
CA SER A 74 3.70 -2.03 13.53
C SER A 74 2.90 -0.85 12.96
N LYS A 75 3.50 -0.05 12.09
CA LYS A 75 2.84 1.10 11.44
C LYS A 75 1.85 0.65 10.39
N VAL A 76 2.19 -0.40 9.64
CA VAL A 76 1.27 -1.03 8.67
C VAL A 76 0.04 -1.55 9.40
N THR A 77 0.21 -2.34 10.47
CA THR A 77 -0.92 -2.85 11.26
C THR A 77 -1.80 -1.72 11.79
N ALA A 78 -1.21 -0.70 12.42
CA ALA A 78 -1.96 0.44 12.94
C ALA A 78 -2.72 1.21 11.84
N PHE A 79 -2.12 1.35 10.67
CA PHE A 79 -2.77 2.00 9.52
C PHE A 79 -3.96 1.17 9.01
N LEU A 80 -3.79 -0.14 8.82
CA LEU A 80 -4.86 -1.02 8.36
C LEU A 80 -6.04 -1.03 9.35
N GLU A 81 -5.76 -1.16 10.65
CA GLU A 81 -6.78 -1.15 11.70
C GLU A 81 -7.53 0.18 11.80
N LYS A 82 -6.85 1.30 11.53
CA LYS A 82 -7.48 2.63 11.52
C LYS A 82 -8.52 2.78 10.40
N HIS A 83 -8.31 2.13 9.24
CA HIS A 83 -9.06 2.42 8.02
C HIS A 83 -10.02 1.28 7.56
N ILE A 84 -9.93 0.07 8.12
CA ILE A 84 -10.76 -1.10 7.73
C ILE A 84 -11.68 -1.51 8.90
N GLN A 85 -12.51 -0.60 9.40
CA GLN A 85 -13.46 -0.92 10.48
C GLN A 85 -14.49 -1.98 10.08
#